data_AF-A0A9X9MCQ5-F1
#
_entry.id   AF-A0A9X9MCQ5-F1
#
_cell.length_a   1.000
_cell.length_b   1.000
_cell.length_c   1.000
_cell.angle_alpha   90.00
_cell.angle_beta   90.00
_cell.angle_gamma   90.00
#
_symmetry.space_group_name_H-M   'P 1'
#
loop_
_entity.id
_entity.type
_entity.pdbx_description
1 polymer ?
#
loop_
_entity_poly.entity_id
_entity_poly.type
_entity_poly.pdbx_seq_one_letter_code
_entity_poly.pdbx_strand_id
1 'polypeptide(L)'
;MNSAKEKYKEALAKGKETEKAKERYDKATMKLHMLHNQYVLALKGAQLHQNQYYDITLPLLLDSLQKMQEEMIKALKGIFDEYSQITSLVTEEIVNVHKEIQMSVEQIDPSTEYNNFIDVHRTTAAKEQEIEFDTSLLEENENLQANEIMWNNLTAESLQVMLKALAEELTQTQQMLLNKEEAVLELEKRIEESSKTYEKKSDIVLLLSQKQTLEELKQSVQQLKCTEAKFTAQKELLEQKVQENDGKEPPPVVNYEEDARSVTSMERKERLSKFESIRH
;
A
#
# COMPACT_ATOMS: atom_id res chain seq x y z
N MET A 1 72.70 67.11 -52.21
CA MET A 1 73.56 67.95 -51.34
C MET A 1 75.03 67.95 -51.79
N ASN A 2 75.60 66.79 -52.12
CA ASN A 2 76.96 66.68 -52.70
C ASN A 2 77.14 67.50 -53.98
N SER A 3 76.13 67.54 -54.85
CA SER A 3 76.17 68.35 -56.08
C SER A 3 76.37 69.86 -55.87
N ALA A 4 75.85 70.46 -54.78
CA ALA A 4 76.05 71.89 -54.51
C ALA A 4 77.46 72.18 -53.96
N LYS A 5 77.99 71.25 -53.15
CA LYS A 5 79.36 71.28 -52.62
C LYS A 5 80.41 71.09 -53.71
N GLU A 6 80.16 70.16 -54.62
CA GLU A 6 81.01 69.87 -55.78
C GLU A 6 81.01 71.03 -56.78
N LYS A 7 79.84 71.59 -57.10
CA LYS A 7 79.73 72.78 -57.97
C LYS A 7 80.44 74.01 -57.40
N TYR A 8 80.42 74.21 -56.08
CA TYR A 8 81.20 75.27 -55.44
C TYR A 8 82.70 75.02 -55.55
N LYS A 9 83.16 73.78 -55.29
CA LYS A 9 84.58 73.41 -55.45
C LYS A 9 85.06 73.58 -56.90
N GLU A 10 84.25 73.23 -57.89
CA GLU A 10 84.56 73.43 -59.31
C GLU A 10 84.61 74.92 -59.70
N ALA A 11 83.68 75.74 -59.21
CA ALA A 11 83.70 77.19 -59.42
C ALA A 11 84.93 77.84 -58.77
N LEU A 12 85.33 77.34 -57.60
CA LEU A 12 86.55 77.77 -56.89
C LEU A 12 87.82 77.41 -57.67
N ALA A 13 87.88 76.20 -58.24
CA ALA A 13 89.03 75.73 -59.04
C ALA A 13 89.14 76.45 -60.40
N LYS A 14 88.01 76.89 -60.98
CA LYS A 14 87.96 77.59 -62.28
C LYS A 14 87.95 79.13 -62.18
N GLY A 15 87.87 79.69 -60.96
CA GLY A 15 87.95 81.14 -60.70
C GLY A 15 86.79 82.00 -61.22
N LYS A 16 85.66 81.41 -61.65
CA LYS A 16 84.47 82.12 -62.18
C LYS A 16 83.21 81.77 -61.38
N GLU A 17 82.34 82.77 -61.14
CA GLU A 17 81.04 82.65 -60.43
C GLU A 17 81.10 82.06 -59.01
N THR A 18 82.24 82.23 -58.32
CA THR A 18 82.52 81.63 -57.00
C THR A 18 81.53 82.04 -55.92
N GLU A 19 81.13 83.31 -55.87
CA GLU A 19 80.26 83.86 -54.82
C GLU A 19 78.82 83.35 -54.92
N LYS A 20 78.27 83.29 -56.13
CA LYS A 20 76.93 82.73 -56.41
C LYS A 20 76.86 81.23 -56.12
N ALA A 21 77.94 80.49 -56.41
CA ALA A 21 78.04 79.08 -56.07
C ALA A 21 78.17 78.87 -54.55
N LYS A 22 78.87 79.76 -53.84
CA LYS A 22 78.99 79.76 -52.37
C LYS A 22 77.63 79.97 -51.70
N GLU A 23 76.89 81.00 -52.09
CA GLU A 23 75.57 81.30 -51.50
C GLU A 23 74.57 80.14 -51.68
N ARG A 24 74.57 79.49 -52.86
CA ARG A 24 73.76 78.29 -53.11
C ARG A 24 74.16 77.12 -52.23
N TYR A 25 75.47 76.94 -52.01
CA TYR A 25 75.99 75.91 -51.11
C TYR A 25 75.62 76.22 -49.64
N ASP A 26 75.75 77.46 -49.19
CA ASP A 26 75.40 77.89 -47.82
C ASP A 26 73.91 77.71 -47.56
N LYS A 27 73.05 78.10 -48.51
CA LYS A 27 71.59 77.89 -48.41
C LYS A 27 71.21 76.41 -48.38
N ALA A 28 71.87 75.57 -49.17
CA ALA A 28 71.66 74.12 -49.14
C ALA A 28 72.14 73.50 -47.82
N THR A 29 73.25 73.99 -47.27
CA THR A 29 73.80 73.57 -45.98
C THR A 29 72.89 73.97 -44.82
N MET A 30 72.40 75.21 -44.81
CA MET A 30 71.42 75.69 -43.83
C MET A 30 70.15 74.82 -43.85
N LYS A 31 69.60 74.51 -45.03
CA LYS A 31 68.44 73.63 -45.16
C LYS A 31 68.70 72.21 -44.63
N LEU A 32 69.88 71.64 -44.89
CA LEU A 32 70.23 70.35 -44.29
C LEU A 32 70.28 70.46 -42.77
N HIS A 33 70.98 71.45 -42.22
CA HIS A 33 71.11 71.58 -40.76
C HIS A 33 69.74 71.76 -40.09
N MET A 34 68.85 72.55 -40.69
CA MET A 34 67.47 72.67 -40.24
C MET A 34 66.73 71.32 -40.28
N LEU A 35 66.85 70.56 -41.37
CA LEU A 35 66.22 69.24 -41.50
C LEU A 35 66.82 68.23 -40.52
N HIS A 36 68.13 68.25 -40.31
CA HIS A 36 68.80 67.41 -39.32
C HIS A 36 68.30 67.72 -37.91
N ASN A 37 68.21 69.01 -37.54
CA ASN A 37 67.67 69.41 -36.24
C ASN A 37 66.21 68.95 -36.06
N GLN A 38 65.38 69.10 -37.09
CA GLN A 38 64.00 68.57 -37.08
C GLN A 38 63.97 67.05 -36.92
N TYR A 39 64.83 66.33 -37.64
CA TYR A 39 64.94 64.89 -37.54
C TYR A 39 65.38 64.43 -36.13
N VAL A 40 66.39 65.08 -35.54
CA VAL A 40 66.86 64.76 -34.18
C VAL A 40 65.75 65.00 -33.14
N LEU A 41 64.99 66.09 -33.27
CA LEU A 41 63.84 66.36 -32.39
C LEU A 41 62.73 65.31 -32.56
N ALA A 42 62.38 64.97 -33.81
CA ALA A 42 61.39 63.94 -34.10
C ALA A 42 61.83 62.57 -33.58
N LEU A 43 63.11 62.21 -33.74
CA LEU A 43 63.67 60.96 -33.23
C LEU A 43 63.59 60.91 -31.70
N LYS A 44 63.93 62.00 -31.00
CA LYS A 44 63.81 62.05 -29.54
C LYS A 44 62.36 61.92 -29.07
N GLY A 45 61.42 62.54 -29.77
CA GLY A 45 59.98 62.39 -29.52
C GLY A 45 59.50 60.95 -29.72
N ALA A 46 59.90 60.31 -30.82
CA ALA A 46 59.56 58.91 -31.11
C ALA A 46 60.15 57.94 -30.06
N GLN A 47 61.40 58.14 -29.64
CA GLN A 47 62.04 57.35 -28.58
C GLN A 47 61.30 57.47 -27.25
N LEU A 48 60.92 58.69 -26.85
CA LEU A 48 60.18 58.90 -25.61
C LEU A 48 58.79 58.25 -25.68
N HIS A 49 58.08 58.42 -26.78
CA HIS A 49 56.76 57.80 -26.98
C HIS A 49 56.84 56.27 -26.95
N GLN A 50 57.85 55.69 -27.59
CA GLN A 50 58.06 54.24 -27.57
C GLN A 50 58.28 53.74 -26.13
N ASN A 51 59.17 54.39 -25.37
CA ASN A 51 59.42 54.00 -23.98
C ASN A 51 58.15 54.17 -23.12
N GLN A 52 57.46 55.31 -23.22
CA GLN A 52 56.21 55.53 -22.48
C GLN A 52 55.12 54.51 -22.85
N TYR A 53 55.02 54.12 -24.11
CA TYR A 53 54.05 53.13 -24.55
C TYR A 53 54.30 51.77 -23.89
N TYR A 54 55.54 51.29 -23.92
CA TYR A 54 55.88 49.97 -23.39
C TYR A 54 56.01 49.94 -21.85
N ASP A 55 56.52 51.00 -21.24
CA ASP A 55 56.77 51.04 -19.80
C ASP A 55 55.53 51.45 -19.01
N ILE A 56 54.56 52.16 -19.62
CA ILE A 56 53.44 52.77 -18.90
C ILE A 56 52.09 52.44 -19.57
N THR A 57 51.88 52.87 -20.81
CA THR A 57 50.54 52.86 -21.42
C THR A 57 50.00 51.43 -21.64
N LEU A 58 50.82 50.54 -22.21
CA LEU A 58 50.41 49.16 -22.48
C LEU A 58 50.19 48.35 -21.19
N PRO A 59 51.10 48.36 -20.19
CA PRO A 59 50.84 47.72 -18.90
C PRO A 59 49.56 48.21 -18.23
N LEU A 60 49.32 49.53 -18.20
CA LEU A 60 48.09 50.09 -17.62
C LEU A 60 46.82 49.59 -18.31
N LEU A 61 46.82 49.49 -19.65
CA LEU A 61 45.70 48.95 -20.40
C LEU A 61 45.46 47.48 -20.04
N LEU A 62 46.52 46.66 -20.03
CA LEU A 62 46.43 45.24 -19.70
C LEU A 62 45.94 45.04 -18.26
N ASP A 63 46.46 45.80 -17.30
CA ASP A 63 46.01 45.76 -15.90
C ASP A 63 44.53 46.15 -15.77
N SER A 64 44.09 47.17 -16.52
CA SER A 64 42.68 47.59 -16.50
C SER A 64 41.75 46.51 -17.06
N LEU A 65 42.17 45.85 -18.14
CA LEU A 65 41.41 44.75 -18.74
C LEU A 65 41.36 43.54 -17.81
N GLN A 66 42.49 43.18 -17.20
CA GLN A 66 42.56 42.09 -16.24
C GLN A 66 41.64 42.33 -15.04
N LYS A 67 41.67 43.53 -14.44
CA LYS A 67 40.78 43.88 -13.31
C LYS A 67 39.30 43.73 -13.68
N MET A 68 38.93 44.16 -14.89
CA MET A 68 37.56 43.98 -15.38
C MET A 68 37.19 42.50 -15.51
N GLN A 69 38.09 41.68 -16.06
CA GLN A 69 37.88 40.24 -16.20
C GLN A 69 37.76 39.54 -14.83
N GLU A 70 38.56 39.95 -13.85
CA GLU A 70 38.47 39.43 -12.47
C GLU A 70 37.10 39.76 -11.84
N GLU A 71 36.59 40.98 -12.03
CA GLU A 71 35.24 41.35 -11.58
C GLU A 71 34.14 40.54 -12.29
N MET A 72 34.29 40.25 -13.58
CA MET A 72 33.35 39.36 -14.29
C MET A 72 33.33 37.95 -13.70
N ILE A 73 34.50 37.39 -13.36
CA ILE A 73 34.59 36.06 -12.73
C ILE A 73 33.97 36.08 -11.33
N LYS A 74 34.14 37.16 -10.57
CA LYS A 74 33.50 37.34 -9.27
C LYS A 74 31.97 37.40 -9.38
N ALA A 75 31.45 38.09 -10.39
CA ALA A 75 30.02 38.11 -10.67
C ALA A 75 29.50 36.70 -11.04
N LEU A 76 30.21 35.98 -11.90
CA LEU A 76 29.84 34.60 -12.27
C LEU A 76 29.83 33.67 -11.05
N LYS A 77 30.80 33.82 -10.14
CA LYS A 77 30.82 33.07 -8.87
C LYS A 77 29.57 33.35 -8.04
N GLY A 78 29.15 34.62 -7.94
CA GLY A 78 27.91 34.99 -7.24
C GLY A 78 26.68 34.32 -7.84
N ILE A 79 26.57 34.31 -9.17
CA ILE A 79 25.47 33.63 -9.89
C ILE A 79 25.43 32.14 -9.55
N PHE A 80 26.59 31.46 -9.54
CA PHE A 80 26.63 30.03 -9.21
C PHE A 80 26.29 29.73 -7.75
N ASP A 81 26.70 30.60 -6.82
CA ASP A 81 26.34 30.47 -5.40
C ASP A 81 24.82 30.62 -5.21
N GLU A 82 24.22 31.65 -5.79
CA GLU A 82 22.76 31.87 -5.76
C GLU A 82 22.00 30.70 -6.41
N TYR A 83 22.44 30.24 -7.58
CA TYR A 83 21.84 29.09 -8.26
C TYR A 83 21.86 27.84 -7.38
N SER A 84 23.01 27.55 -6.74
CA SER A 84 23.14 26.39 -5.85
C SER A 84 22.21 26.50 -4.64
N GLN A 85 22.02 27.69 -4.08
CA GLN A 85 21.12 27.92 -2.96
C GLN A 85 19.66 27.73 -3.37
N ILE A 86 19.25 28.29 -4.52
CA ILE A 86 17.86 28.24 -5.01
C ILE A 86 17.45 26.82 -5.43
N THR A 87 18.35 26.10 -6.11
CA THR A 87 18.04 24.76 -6.66
C THR A 87 18.29 23.61 -5.68
N SER A 88 18.77 23.90 -4.48
CA SER A 88 19.01 22.89 -3.47
C SER A 88 17.71 22.19 -3.09
N LEU A 89 17.67 20.87 -3.22
CA LEU A 89 16.54 20.03 -2.79
C LEU A 89 16.66 19.59 -1.32
N VAL A 90 17.72 20.01 -0.65
CA VAL A 90 18.04 19.65 0.73
C VAL A 90 18.06 20.88 1.63
N THR A 91 17.29 21.92 1.27
CA THR A 91 17.08 23.06 2.17
C THR A 91 16.29 22.61 3.39
N GLU A 92 16.42 23.40 4.46
CA GLU A 92 15.70 23.14 5.70
C GLU A 92 14.18 23.12 5.48
N GLU A 93 13.63 23.97 4.61
CA GLU A 93 12.20 23.96 4.32
C GLU A 93 11.76 22.63 3.69
N ILE A 94 12.51 22.13 2.71
CA ILE A 94 12.17 20.86 2.04
C ILE A 94 12.30 19.69 3.02
N VAL A 95 13.34 19.69 3.85
CA VAL A 95 13.53 18.65 4.89
C VAL A 95 12.39 18.68 5.89
N ASN A 96 11.95 19.85 6.33
CA ASN A 96 10.82 19.99 7.27
C ASN A 96 9.52 19.45 6.67
N VAL A 97 9.22 19.76 5.40
CA VAL A 97 8.05 19.19 4.70
C VAL A 97 8.14 17.66 4.63
N HIS A 98 9.29 17.09 4.26
CA HIS A 98 9.47 15.63 4.23
C HIS A 98 9.31 15.00 5.62
N LYS A 99 9.76 15.69 6.67
CA LYS A 99 9.59 15.23 8.06
C LYS A 99 8.12 15.23 8.47
N GLU A 100 7.35 16.26 8.12
CA GLU A 100 5.91 16.31 8.39
C GLU A 100 5.16 15.19 7.65
N ILE A 101 5.52 14.93 6.38
CA ILE A 101 4.97 13.82 5.61
C ILE A 101 5.27 12.49 6.31
N GLN A 102 6.53 12.27 6.71
CA GLN A 102 6.94 11.05 7.39
C GLN A 102 6.21 10.87 8.73
N MET A 103 6.08 11.94 9.53
CA MET A 103 5.32 11.92 10.78
C MET A 103 3.84 11.58 10.53
N SER A 104 3.24 12.13 9.48
CA SER A 104 1.85 11.84 9.12
C SER A 104 1.67 10.37 8.73
N VAL A 105 2.64 9.79 8.00
CA VAL A 105 2.64 8.36 7.65
C VAL A 105 2.82 7.47 8.88
N GLU A 106 3.68 7.85 9.81
CA GLU A 106 3.93 7.11 11.06
C GLU A 106 2.76 7.14 12.04
N GLN A 107 1.92 8.17 11.98
CA GLN A 107 0.71 8.30 12.79
C GLN A 107 -0.43 7.38 12.32
N ILE A 108 -0.33 6.78 11.12
CA ILE A 108 -1.34 5.84 10.62
C ILE A 108 -1.27 4.57 11.46
N ASP A 109 -2.32 4.33 12.24
CA ASP A 109 -2.50 3.11 13.03
C ASP A 109 -3.72 2.33 12.51
N PRO A 110 -3.50 1.20 11.80
CA PRO A 110 -4.59 0.39 11.27
C PRO A 110 -5.57 -0.12 12.33
N SER A 111 -5.15 -0.22 13.60
CA SER A 111 -6.01 -0.73 14.68
C SER A 111 -7.05 0.29 15.16
N THR A 112 -6.82 1.58 14.91
CA THR A 112 -7.71 2.66 15.36
C THR A 112 -8.48 3.36 14.24
N GLU A 113 -8.13 3.09 12.97
CA GLU A 113 -8.73 3.69 11.76
C GLU A 113 -10.26 3.74 11.79
N TYR A 114 -10.91 2.68 12.26
CA TYR A 114 -12.37 2.56 12.23
C TYR A 114 -13.06 2.94 13.55
N ASN A 115 -12.33 3.34 14.60
CA ASN A 115 -12.95 3.62 15.90
C ASN A 115 -13.97 4.76 15.83
N ASN A 116 -13.57 5.90 15.27
CA ASN A 116 -14.48 7.05 15.10
C ASN A 116 -15.68 6.70 14.19
N PHE A 117 -15.44 5.97 13.11
CA PHE A 117 -16.51 5.52 12.22
C PHE A 117 -17.53 4.64 12.96
N ILE A 118 -17.04 3.67 13.74
CA ILE A 118 -17.90 2.79 14.55
C ILE A 118 -18.65 3.61 15.59
N ASP A 119 -18.00 4.53 16.29
CA ASP A 119 -18.64 5.34 17.34
C ASP A 119 -19.77 6.22 16.80
N VAL A 120 -19.58 6.79 15.61
CA VAL A 120 -20.59 7.66 14.97
C VAL A 120 -21.73 6.86 14.34
N HIS A 121 -21.44 5.69 13.77
CA HIS A 121 -22.40 4.94 12.94
C HIS A 121 -22.92 3.65 13.56
N ARG A 122 -22.48 3.27 14.77
CA ARG A 122 -23.00 2.09 15.47
C ARG A 122 -24.48 2.29 15.78
N THR A 123 -25.31 1.44 15.20
CA THR A 123 -26.71 1.28 15.63
C THR A 123 -26.72 0.62 17.00
N THR A 124 -27.61 1.07 17.90
CA THR A 124 -27.85 0.39 19.18
C THR A 124 -28.17 -1.08 18.89
N ALA A 125 -27.46 -2.00 19.55
CA ALA A 125 -27.71 -3.43 19.42
C ALA A 125 -29.22 -3.66 19.59
N ALA A 126 -29.85 -4.29 18.58
CA ALA A 126 -31.25 -4.63 18.67
C ALA A 126 -31.44 -5.45 19.95
N LYS A 127 -32.46 -5.13 20.75
CA LYS A 127 -32.82 -5.98 21.89
C LYS A 127 -33.08 -7.38 21.32
N GLU A 128 -32.23 -8.33 21.68
CA GLU A 128 -32.44 -9.72 21.35
C GLU A 128 -33.78 -10.13 21.98
N GLN A 129 -34.76 -10.39 21.13
CA GLN A 129 -36.02 -10.95 21.57
C GLN A 129 -35.77 -12.44 21.79
N GLU A 130 -35.99 -12.91 23.01
CA GLU A 130 -35.85 -14.32 23.34
C GLU A 130 -36.88 -15.12 22.52
N ILE A 131 -36.42 -16.16 21.83
CA ILE A 131 -37.28 -17.03 21.04
C ILE A 131 -37.89 -18.03 22.01
N GLU A 132 -39.16 -17.85 22.33
CA GLU A 132 -39.91 -18.72 23.23
C GLU A 132 -40.95 -19.55 22.47
N PHE A 133 -41.36 -20.67 23.06
CA PHE A 133 -42.46 -21.47 22.54
C PHE A 133 -43.78 -20.67 22.63
N ASP A 134 -44.48 -20.53 21.51
CA ASP A 134 -45.75 -19.81 21.45
C ASP A 134 -46.86 -20.63 22.13
N THR A 135 -47.19 -20.25 23.36
CA THR A 135 -48.21 -20.92 24.18
C THR A 135 -49.64 -20.79 23.61
N SER A 136 -49.90 -19.83 22.72
CA SER A 136 -51.21 -19.72 22.05
C SER A 136 -51.51 -20.93 21.14
N LEU A 137 -50.48 -21.64 20.69
CA LEU A 137 -50.61 -22.87 19.91
C LEU A 137 -51.20 -24.05 20.71
N LEU A 138 -51.27 -23.94 22.05
CA LEU A 138 -51.77 -25.00 22.94
C LEU A 138 -53.24 -24.82 23.34
N GLU A 139 -53.88 -23.69 23.00
CA GLU A 139 -55.23 -23.34 23.48
C GLU A 139 -56.32 -24.36 23.10
N GLU A 140 -56.15 -25.10 22.01
CA GLU A 140 -57.10 -26.12 21.54
C GLU A 140 -56.66 -27.57 21.82
N ASN A 141 -55.54 -27.80 22.53
CA ASN A 141 -54.95 -29.14 22.68
C ASN A 141 -54.52 -29.46 24.12
N GLU A 142 -55.36 -30.19 24.85
CA GLU A 142 -55.16 -30.49 26.28
C GLU A 142 -53.95 -31.41 26.57
N ASN A 143 -53.46 -32.15 25.57
CA ASN A 143 -52.42 -33.16 25.76
C ASN A 143 -50.99 -32.66 25.44
N LEU A 144 -50.83 -31.44 24.92
CA LEU A 144 -49.53 -30.87 24.55
C LEU A 144 -49.00 -29.94 25.65
N GLN A 145 -47.70 -30.00 25.91
CA GLN A 145 -47.01 -29.12 26.85
C GLN A 145 -45.96 -28.27 26.12
N ALA A 146 -45.80 -27.01 26.53
CA ALA A 146 -44.78 -26.13 25.95
C ALA A 146 -43.37 -26.67 26.24
N ASN A 147 -42.48 -26.58 25.25
CA ASN A 147 -41.08 -27.03 25.33
C ASN A 147 -40.89 -28.54 25.61
N GLU A 148 -41.93 -29.37 25.46
CA GLU A 148 -41.83 -30.81 25.71
C GLU A 148 -42.09 -31.64 24.45
N ILE A 149 -41.27 -32.67 24.23
CA ILE A 149 -41.45 -33.61 23.12
C ILE A 149 -42.51 -34.64 23.49
N MET A 150 -43.52 -34.80 22.63
CA MET A 150 -44.59 -35.77 22.83
C MET A 150 -44.18 -37.19 22.51
N TRP A 151 -44.18 -38.06 23.51
CA TRP A 151 -43.92 -39.49 23.38
C TRP A 151 -45.21 -40.31 23.48
N ASN A 152 -45.61 -40.96 22.38
CA ASN A 152 -46.78 -41.84 22.32
C ASN A 152 -46.63 -42.89 21.20
N ASN A 153 -47.63 -43.76 21.04
CA ASN A 153 -47.61 -44.83 20.02
C ASN A 153 -47.57 -44.34 18.57
N LEU A 154 -47.86 -43.07 18.29
CA LEU A 154 -47.78 -42.48 16.96
C LEU A 154 -46.43 -41.79 16.69
N THR A 155 -45.76 -41.29 17.73
CA THR A 155 -44.53 -40.49 17.59
C THR A 155 -43.25 -41.26 17.90
N ALA A 156 -43.30 -42.32 18.71
CA ALA A 156 -42.12 -43.01 19.24
C ALA A 156 -41.13 -43.49 18.15
N GLU A 157 -41.60 -44.17 17.10
CA GLU A 157 -40.74 -44.66 16.01
C GLU A 157 -40.12 -43.49 15.22
N SER A 158 -40.91 -42.45 14.92
CA SER A 158 -40.44 -41.26 14.21
C SER A 158 -39.38 -40.48 15.00
N LEU A 159 -39.51 -40.41 16.33
CA LEU A 159 -38.55 -39.76 17.22
C LEU A 159 -37.22 -40.53 17.29
N GLN A 160 -37.27 -41.86 17.29
CA GLN A 160 -36.06 -42.69 17.23
C GLN A 160 -35.33 -42.54 15.88
N VAL A 161 -36.07 -42.48 14.77
CA VAL A 161 -35.50 -42.21 13.44
C VAL A 161 -34.89 -40.81 13.38
N MET A 162 -35.59 -39.81 13.92
CA MET A 162 -35.11 -38.42 13.98
C MET A 162 -33.85 -38.30 14.84
N LEU A 163 -33.80 -38.96 15.99
CA LEU A 163 -32.62 -39.00 16.85
C LEU A 163 -31.41 -39.58 16.11
N LYS A 164 -31.60 -40.70 15.40
CA LYS A 164 -30.52 -41.35 14.64
C LYS A 164 -30.02 -40.46 13.49
N ALA A 165 -30.94 -39.85 12.73
CA ALA A 165 -30.60 -38.93 11.65
C ALA A 165 -29.83 -37.71 12.19
N LEU A 166 -30.29 -37.13 13.30
CA LEU A 166 -29.64 -35.99 13.94
C LEU A 166 -28.24 -36.34 14.48
N ALA A 167 -28.05 -37.54 15.02
CA ALA A 167 -26.74 -38.01 15.44
C ALA A 167 -25.77 -38.17 14.24
N GLU A 168 -26.27 -38.66 13.10
CA GLU A 168 -25.49 -38.75 11.86
C GLU A 168 -25.11 -37.35 11.32
N GLU A 169 -26.06 -36.41 11.27
CA GLU A 169 -25.80 -35.02 10.87
C GLU A 169 -24.81 -34.32 11.81
N LEU A 170 -24.92 -34.54 13.12
CA LEU A 170 -23.99 -34.00 14.13
C LEU A 170 -22.58 -34.54 13.89
N THR A 171 -22.42 -35.86 13.74
CA THR A 171 -21.09 -36.46 13.48
C THR A 171 -20.48 -35.97 12.17
N GLN A 172 -21.28 -35.83 11.11
CA GLN A 172 -20.81 -35.27 9.85
C GLN A 172 -20.36 -33.81 10.01
N THR A 173 -21.12 -33.01 10.77
CA THR A 173 -20.80 -31.61 11.07
C THR A 173 -19.51 -31.49 11.86
N GLN A 174 -19.32 -32.34 12.88
CA GLN A 174 -18.10 -32.42 13.69
C GLN A 174 -16.87 -32.78 12.85
N GLN A 175 -16.99 -33.77 11.96
CA GLN A 175 -15.90 -34.12 11.05
C GLN A 175 -15.55 -32.97 10.10
N MET A 176 -16.56 -32.26 9.57
CA MET A 176 -16.33 -31.10 8.71
C MET A 176 -15.67 -29.96 9.47
N LEU A 177 -16.08 -29.72 10.73
CA LEU A 177 -15.51 -28.71 11.60
C LEU A 177 -14.02 -28.98 11.85
N LEU A 178 -13.67 -30.20 12.25
CA LEU A 178 -12.27 -30.60 12.47
C LEU A 178 -11.41 -30.36 11.22
N ASN A 179 -11.86 -30.82 10.05
CA ASN A 179 -11.14 -30.62 8.79
C ASN A 179 -10.94 -29.12 8.47
N LYS A 180 -11.93 -28.28 8.77
CA LYS A 180 -11.87 -26.84 8.53
C LYS A 180 -10.95 -26.14 9.53
N GLU A 181 -10.96 -26.54 10.80
CA GLU A 181 -10.03 -26.04 11.82
C GLU A 181 -8.57 -26.38 11.51
N GLU A 182 -8.30 -27.61 11.02
CA GLU A 182 -6.98 -27.98 10.54
C GLU A 182 -6.53 -27.11 9.35
N ALA A 183 -7.42 -26.85 8.39
CA ALA A 183 -7.13 -25.98 7.26
C ALA A 183 -6.84 -24.53 7.68
N VAL A 184 -7.48 -24.02 8.74
CA VAL A 184 -7.17 -22.71 9.34
C VAL A 184 -5.73 -22.70 9.84
N LEU A 185 -5.34 -23.69 10.63
CA LEU A 185 -3.99 -23.78 11.19
C LEU A 185 -2.92 -23.91 10.10
N GLU A 186 -3.18 -24.70 9.06
CA GLU A 186 -2.24 -24.84 7.93
C GLU A 186 -2.07 -23.50 7.18
N LEU A 187 -3.17 -22.79 6.93
CA LEU A 187 -3.12 -21.51 6.23
C LEU A 187 -2.47 -20.42 7.07
N GLU A 188 -2.72 -20.36 8.38
CA GLU A 188 -2.02 -19.46 9.32
C GLU A 188 -0.52 -19.70 9.32
N LYS A 189 -0.10 -20.96 9.39
CA LYS A 189 1.31 -21.34 9.32
C LYS A 189 1.94 -20.92 7.99
N ARG A 190 1.26 -21.16 6.86
CA ARG A 190 1.73 -20.77 5.53
C ARG A 190 1.89 -19.26 5.39
N ILE A 191 0.94 -18.48 5.93
CA ILE A 191 1.00 -17.02 5.94
C ILE A 191 2.20 -16.54 6.77
N GLU A 192 2.44 -17.16 7.94
CA GLU A 192 3.59 -16.84 8.80
C GLU A 192 4.94 -17.23 8.20
N GLU A 193 5.01 -18.34 7.47
CA GLU A 193 6.23 -18.71 6.74
C GLU A 193 6.49 -17.74 5.57
N SER A 194 5.43 -17.38 4.84
CA SER A 194 5.50 -16.41 3.75
C SER A 194 5.93 -15.03 4.28
N SER A 195 5.51 -14.66 5.49
CA SER A 195 5.83 -13.36 6.10
C SER A 195 7.32 -13.14 6.36
N LYS A 196 8.04 -14.22 6.64
CA LYS A 196 9.50 -14.21 6.90
C LYS A 196 10.33 -13.97 5.65
N THR A 197 9.74 -14.08 4.46
CA THR A 197 10.43 -13.88 3.18
C THR A 197 10.37 -12.44 2.67
N TYR A 198 9.77 -11.50 3.42
CA TYR A 198 9.65 -10.11 2.98
C TYR A 198 10.94 -9.32 3.09
N GLU A 199 11.21 -8.54 2.04
CA GLU A 199 12.32 -7.60 2.00
C GLU A 199 11.83 -6.16 2.23
N LYS A 200 10.59 -5.85 1.80
CA LYS A 200 10.00 -4.51 1.92
C LYS A 200 8.72 -4.52 2.73
N LYS A 201 8.46 -3.41 3.44
CA LYS A 201 7.21 -3.20 4.19
C LYS A 201 5.95 -3.33 3.31
N SER A 202 6.05 -2.97 2.03
CA SER A 202 4.96 -3.06 1.05
C SER A 202 4.56 -4.49 0.69
N ASP A 203 5.44 -5.47 0.90
CA ASP A 203 5.24 -6.85 0.43
C ASP A 203 4.09 -7.55 1.17
N ILE A 204 3.64 -6.98 2.30
CA ILE A 204 2.43 -7.42 3.02
C ILE A 204 1.20 -7.49 2.11
N VAL A 205 1.15 -6.68 1.02
CA VAL A 205 0.08 -6.70 0.03
C VAL A 205 -0.09 -8.07 -0.64
N LEU A 206 1.01 -8.82 -0.79
CA LEU A 206 1.01 -10.14 -1.44
C LEU A 206 0.24 -11.18 -0.63
N LEU A 207 0.09 -10.97 0.68
CA LEU A 207 -0.69 -11.86 1.55
C LEU A 207 -2.17 -11.53 1.62
N LEU A 208 -2.62 -10.39 1.09
CA LEU A 208 -3.99 -9.92 1.33
C LEU A 208 -5.02 -10.98 0.91
N SER A 209 -4.81 -11.62 -0.25
CA SER A 209 -5.69 -12.69 -0.71
C SER A 209 -5.69 -13.90 0.24
N GLN A 210 -4.52 -14.33 0.73
CA GLN A 210 -4.43 -15.45 1.69
C GLN A 210 -5.07 -15.11 3.04
N LYS A 211 -4.85 -13.87 3.53
CA LYS A 211 -5.47 -13.37 4.77
C LYS A 211 -6.99 -13.27 4.63
N GLN A 212 -7.50 -12.87 3.46
CA GLN A 212 -8.94 -12.87 3.20
C GLN A 212 -9.51 -14.30 3.22
N THR A 213 -8.86 -15.24 2.52
CA THR A 213 -9.28 -16.66 2.55
C THR A 213 -9.24 -17.23 3.96
N LEU A 214 -8.27 -16.84 4.79
CA LEU A 214 -8.21 -17.22 6.20
C LEU A 214 -9.44 -16.70 6.98
N GLU A 215 -9.84 -15.45 6.76
CA GLU A 215 -11.00 -14.86 7.44
C GLU A 215 -12.31 -15.52 6.99
N GLU A 216 -12.47 -15.79 5.70
CA GLU A 216 -13.61 -16.54 5.15
C GLU A 216 -13.68 -17.96 5.76
N LEU A 217 -12.53 -18.61 5.93
CA LEU A 217 -12.45 -19.92 6.54
C LEU A 217 -12.81 -19.88 8.04
N LYS A 218 -12.35 -18.88 8.79
CA LYS A 218 -12.73 -18.65 10.20
C LYS A 218 -14.23 -18.41 10.34
N GLN A 219 -14.84 -17.64 9.44
CA GLN A 219 -16.29 -17.44 9.41
C GLN A 219 -17.03 -18.78 9.16
N SER A 220 -16.56 -19.59 8.21
CA SER A 220 -17.14 -20.91 7.94
C SER A 220 -17.03 -21.85 9.15
N VAL A 221 -15.89 -21.85 9.86
CA VAL A 221 -15.72 -22.58 11.14
C VAL A 221 -16.74 -22.11 12.18
N GLN A 222 -16.93 -20.80 12.32
CA GLN A 222 -17.90 -20.26 13.28
C GLN A 222 -19.35 -20.67 12.96
N GLN A 223 -19.73 -20.72 11.68
CA GLN A 223 -21.03 -21.21 11.24
C GLN A 223 -21.23 -22.70 11.55
N LEU A 224 -20.19 -23.52 11.35
CA LEU A 224 -20.21 -24.93 11.70
C LEU A 224 -20.33 -25.15 13.22
N LYS A 225 -19.61 -24.38 14.04
CA LYS A 225 -19.75 -24.40 15.51
C LYS A 225 -21.17 -24.06 15.96
N CYS A 226 -21.79 -23.07 15.35
CA CYS A 226 -23.20 -22.73 15.63
C CYS A 226 -24.14 -23.89 15.26
N THR A 227 -23.90 -24.54 14.11
CA THR A 227 -24.69 -25.69 13.65
C THR A 227 -24.50 -26.91 14.55
N GLU A 228 -23.27 -27.18 14.99
CA GLU A 228 -22.95 -28.24 15.95
C GLU A 228 -23.66 -27.99 17.29
N ALA A 229 -23.61 -26.77 17.82
CA ALA A 229 -24.29 -26.42 19.07
C ALA A 229 -25.81 -26.61 18.95
N LYS A 230 -26.40 -26.22 17.81
CA LYS A 230 -27.83 -26.44 17.52
C LYS A 230 -28.18 -27.93 17.52
N PHE A 231 -27.43 -28.75 16.78
CA PHE A 231 -27.68 -30.18 16.70
C PHE A 231 -27.43 -30.90 18.02
N THR A 232 -26.43 -30.48 18.79
CA THR A 232 -26.16 -31.00 20.14
C THR A 232 -27.34 -30.74 21.06
N ALA A 233 -27.84 -29.51 21.12
CA ALA A 233 -29.00 -29.17 21.96
C ALA A 233 -30.28 -29.93 21.56
N GLN A 234 -30.55 -30.04 20.26
CA GLN A 234 -31.69 -30.82 19.75
C GLN A 234 -31.57 -32.32 20.08
N LYS A 235 -30.34 -32.85 19.99
CA LYS A 235 -30.05 -34.26 20.28
C LYS A 235 -30.22 -34.54 21.76
N GLU A 236 -29.70 -33.69 22.65
CA GLU A 236 -29.85 -33.83 24.10
C GLU A 236 -31.34 -33.87 24.51
N LEU A 237 -32.17 -32.99 23.95
CA LEU A 237 -33.61 -32.97 24.23
C LEU A 237 -34.31 -34.26 23.77
N LEU A 238 -33.96 -34.77 22.59
CA LEU A 238 -34.49 -36.03 22.06
C LEU A 238 -34.00 -37.24 22.86
N GLU A 239 -32.69 -37.30 23.18
CA GLU A 239 -32.09 -38.39 23.96
C GLU A 239 -32.71 -38.47 25.35
N GLN A 240 -32.88 -37.33 26.03
CA GLN A 240 -33.52 -37.28 27.33
C GLN A 240 -34.94 -37.86 27.26
N LYS A 241 -35.75 -37.44 26.27
CA LYS A 241 -37.12 -37.94 26.14
C LYS A 241 -37.19 -39.42 25.79
N VAL A 242 -36.30 -39.91 24.93
CA VAL A 242 -36.22 -41.33 24.58
C VAL A 242 -35.77 -42.16 25.78
N GLN A 243 -34.78 -41.69 26.54
CA GLN A 243 -34.22 -42.40 27.70
C GLN A 243 -35.20 -42.48 28.89
N GLU A 244 -35.97 -41.42 29.15
CA GLU A 244 -37.03 -41.41 30.18
C GLU A 244 -38.14 -42.46 29.92
N ASN A 245 -38.31 -42.84 28.65
CA ASN A 245 -39.33 -43.77 28.17
C ASN A 245 -38.77 -45.11 27.70
N ASP A 246 -37.47 -45.36 27.92
CA ASP A 246 -36.82 -46.60 27.53
C ASP A 246 -37.40 -47.80 28.30
N GLY A 247 -37.73 -48.87 27.59
CA GLY A 247 -38.39 -50.06 28.14
C GLY A 247 -39.87 -49.90 28.53
N LYS A 248 -40.51 -48.75 28.31
CA LYS A 248 -41.95 -48.55 28.52
C LYS A 248 -42.70 -48.62 27.19
N GLU A 249 -43.84 -49.29 27.16
CA GLU A 249 -44.72 -49.26 25.99
C GLU A 249 -45.22 -47.81 25.76
N PRO A 250 -45.15 -47.27 24.53
CA PRO A 250 -45.60 -45.91 24.26
C PRO A 250 -47.09 -45.76 24.61
N PRO A 251 -47.47 -44.70 25.36
CA PRO A 251 -48.86 -44.53 25.75
C PRO A 251 -49.77 -44.37 24.52
N PRO A 252 -50.94 -45.02 24.47
CA PRO A 252 -51.88 -44.87 23.37
C PRO A 252 -52.50 -43.47 23.37
N VAL A 253 -52.52 -42.81 22.19
CA VAL A 253 -53.08 -41.45 22.02
C VAL A 253 -54.60 -41.40 22.23
N VAL A 254 -55.30 -42.50 21.97
CA VAL A 254 -56.76 -42.61 22.13
C VAL A 254 -57.06 -43.92 22.85
N ASN A 255 -57.67 -43.84 24.03
CA ASN A 255 -58.39 -44.98 24.60
C ASN A 255 -59.69 -45.12 23.80
N TYR A 256 -59.63 -45.85 22.69
CA TYR A 256 -60.84 -46.48 22.18
C TYR A 256 -61.25 -47.46 23.29
N GLU A 257 -62.37 -47.19 23.98
CA GLU A 257 -62.91 -48.16 24.95
C GLU A 257 -62.85 -49.53 24.29
N GLU A 258 -62.15 -50.48 24.94
CA GLU A 258 -62.13 -51.86 24.48
C GLU A 258 -63.59 -52.24 24.23
N ASP A 259 -63.90 -52.66 23.00
CA ASP A 259 -65.20 -53.17 22.61
C ASP A 259 -65.43 -54.48 23.36
N ALA A 260 -65.68 -54.37 24.65
CA ALA A 260 -66.10 -55.43 25.55
C ALA A 260 -67.58 -55.70 25.28
N ARG A 261 -67.89 -56.05 24.03
CA ARG A 261 -69.14 -56.67 23.65
C ARG A 261 -68.89 -57.90 22.81
N SER A 262 -68.96 -59.02 23.54
CA SER A 262 -69.60 -60.27 23.10
C SER A 262 -68.72 -61.18 22.23
N VAL A 263 -68.55 -62.48 22.49
CA VAL A 263 -69.44 -63.42 23.19
C VAL A 263 -68.62 -64.57 23.81
N THR A 264 -68.97 -64.91 25.04
CA THR A 264 -68.75 -66.22 25.66
C THR A 264 -69.43 -67.34 24.86
N SER A 265 -68.71 -68.44 24.58
CA SER A 265 -69.35 -69.76 24.51
C SER A 265 -68.38 -70.82 25.04
N MET A 266 -68.72 -71.34 26.21
CA MET A 266 -68.00 -72.35 26.96
C MET A 266 -67.97 -73.71 26.23
N GLU A 267 -66.82 -74.35 26.21
CA GLU A 267 -66.70 -75.80 26.09
C GLU A 267 -67.02 -76.48 27.44
N ARG A 268 -67.81 -77.56 27.39
CA ARG A 268 -67.67 -78.83 28.16
C ARG A 268 -68.73 -79.82 27.62
N LYS A 269 -68.35 -80.83 26.81
CA LYS A 269 -68.02 -82.23 27.21
C LYS A 269 -69.15 -82.93 27.99
N GLU A 270 -69.61 -84.16 27.72
CA GLU A 270 -69.15 -85.29 26.90
C GLU A 270 -70.19 -86.45 27.10
N ARG A 271 -70.40 -87.33 26.09
CA ARG A 271 -70.45 -88.83 26.18
C ARG A 271 -71.59 -89.63 25.50
N LEU A 272 -71.12 -90.72 24.86
CA LEU A 272 -71.74 -92.00 24.41
C LEU A 272 -72.34 -92.00 22.99
N SER A 273 -71.74 -92.61 21.95
CA SER A 273 -71.23 -93.98 21.69
C SER A 273 -72.31 -95.01 21.31
N LYS A 274 -72.24 -95.46 20.03
CA LYS A 274 -72.67 -96.71 19.35
C LYS A 274 -73.32 -96.38 18.01
N PHE A 275 -73.23 -97.14 16.91
CA PHE A 275 -72.37 -98.17 16.35
C PHE A 275 -72.93 -98.39 14.92
N GLU A 276 -72.12 -98.90 13.99
CA GLU A 276 -72.51 -99.64 12.75
C GLU A 276 -73.20 -98.94 11.54
N SER A 277 -72.41 -98.81 10.46
CA SER A 277 -72.46 -99.56 9.18
C SER A 277 -73.70 -99.54 8.24
N ILE A 278 -73.35 -99.48 6.94
CA ILE A 278 -74.00 -100.04 5.73
C ILE A 278 -74.55 -99.03 4.70
N ARG A 279 -73.90 -99.12 3.52
CA ARG A 279 -74.33 -98.87 2.12
C ARG A 279 -75.80 -98.51 1.87
N HIS A 280 -76.01 -97.52 1.00
CA HIS A 280 -76.44 -97.76 -0.39
C HIS A 280 -75.92 -96.69 -1.33
#